data_AF-A0A3P7JW28-F1
#
_entry.id   AF-A0A3P7JW28-F1
#
_cell.length_a   1.000
_cell.length_b   1.000
_cell.length_c   1.000
_cell.angle_alpha   90.00
_cell.angle_beta   90.00
_cell.angle_gamma   90.00
#
_symmetry.space_group_name_H-M   'P 1'
#
loop_
_entity.id
_entity.type
_entity.pdbx_description
1 polymer ?
#
loop_
_entity_poly.entity_id
_entity_poly.type
_entity_poly.pdbx_seq_one_letter_code
_entity_poly.pdbx_strand_id
1 'polypeptide(L)'
;MKNPLQVGPIRQLQQDDRLELVEADLLKPDGWASVVSGCQYILHIASPFPIVADAKCIDIAVNGTLNVLRAASKEPTVKKVVLTSSCAAVN
;
A
#
# COMPACT_ATOMS: atom_id res chain seq x y z
N MET A 1 -2.08 12.99 1.11
CA MET A 1 -0.93 13.85 0.78
C MET A 1 -0.80 15.14 1.63
N LYS A 2 -1.71 15.39 2.58
CA LYS A 2 -1.77 16.67 3.30
C LYS A 2 -0.77 16.81 4.46
N ASN A 3 -0.07 15.74 4.85
CA ASN A 3 0.86 15.75 5.97
C ASN A 3 2.30 16.02 5.49
N PRO A 4 2.84 17.24 5.70
CA PRO A 4 4.19 17.60 5.23
C PRO A 4 5.29 16.79 5.90
N LEU A 5 5.08 16.30 7.12
CA LEU A 5 6.08 15.47 7.83
C LEU A 5 6.23 14.08 7.18
N GLN A 6 5.16 13.57 6.56
CA GLN A 6 5.20 12.27 5.88
C GLN A 6 5.76 12.38 4.46
N VAL A 7 5.33 13.40 3.70
CA VAL A 7 5.71 13.51 2.27
C VAL A 7 7.01 14.28 2.05
N GLY A 8 7.41 15.15 2.98
CA GLY A 8 8.59 16.00 2.87
C GLY A 8 9.88 15.23 2.60
N PRO A 9 10.24 14.23 3.44
CA PRO A 9 11.46 13.44 3.23
C PRO A 9 11.46 12.71 1.88
N ILE A 10 10.32 12.15 1.46
CA ILE A 10 10.21 11.43 0.19
C ILE A 10 10.38 12.38 -1.00
N ARG A 11 9.78 13.58 -0.95
CA ARG A 11 9.93 14.60 -2.01
C ARG A 11 11.36 15.10 -2.14
N GLN A 12 12.12 15.16 -1.04
CA GLN A 12 13.53 15.55 -1.08
C GLN A 12 14.42 14.51 -1.80
N LEU A 13 13.97 13.25 -1.89
CA LEU A 13 14.67 12.20 -2.63
C LEU A 13 14.40 12.26 -4.14
N GLN A 14 13.45 13.08 -4.59
CA GLN A 14 13.11 13.22 -6.00
C GLN A 14 14.26 13.90 -6.75
N GLN A 15 14.97 13.13 -7.57
CA GLN A 15 16.05 13.63 -8.43
C GLN A 15 15.57 13.91 -9.87
N ASP A 16 14.42 13.34 -10.26
CA ASP A 16 13.83 13.38 -11.59
C ASP A 16 12.32 13.02 -11.53
N ASP A 17 11.68 12.82 -12.67
CA ASP A 17 10.23 12.54 -12.78
C ASP A 17 9.84 11.06 -12.52
N ARG A 18 10.74 10.24 -11.96
CA ARG A 18 10.46 8.81 -11.68
C ARG A 18 9.68 8.57 -10.38
N LEU A 19 9.34 9.63 -9.63
CA LEU A 19 8.60 9.54 -8.38
C LEU A 19 7.26 10.27 -8.50
N GLU A 20 6.18 9.51 -8.38
CA GLU A 20 4.83 10.02 -8.24
C GLU A 20 4.28 9.68 -6.85
N LEU A 21 3.65 10.65 -6.19
CA LEU A 21 2.96 10.43 -4.92
C LEU A 21 1.46 10.44 -5.14
N VAL A 22 0.82 9.33 -4.79
CA VAL A 22 -0.63 9.15 -4.89
C VAL A 22 -1.20 9.01 -3.48
N GLU A 23 -2.36 9.61 -3.22
CA GLU A 23 -3.08 9.42 -1.96
C GLU A 23 -3.90 8.13 -2.01
N ALA A 24 -3.69 7.25 -1.04
CA ALA A 24 -4.42 6.00 -0.90
C ALA A 24 -4.70 5.71 0.58
N ASP A 25 -5.82 5.04 0.85
CA ASP A 25 -6.23 4.63 2.19
C ASP A 25 -6.61 3.15 2.15
N LEU A 26 -5.92 2.33 2.96
CA LEU A 26 -6.15 0.88 3.02
C LEU A 26 -7.58 0.52 3.43
N LEU A 27 -8.26 1.40 4.18
CA LEU A 27 -9.61 1.17 4.68
C LEU A 27 -10.70 1.65 3.72
N LYS A 28 -10.33 2.34 2.64
CA LYS A 28 -11.27 2.78 1.61
C LYS A 28 -11.06 1.93 0.37
N PRO A 29 -11.97 1.01 0.04
CA PRO A 29 -11.84 0.19 -1.16
C PRO A 29 -11.96 1.02 -2.44
N ASP A 30 -12.69 2.14 -2.37
CA ASP A 30 -12.86 3.05 -3.50
C ASP A 30 -11.56 3.81 -3.81
N GLY A 31 -11.28 3.98 -5.11
CA GLY A 31 -10.11 4.72 -5.59
C GLY A 31 -8.87 3.87 -5.87
N TRP A 32 -8.79 2.63 -5.36
CA TRP A 32 -7.63 1.77 -5.59
C TRP A 32 -7.37 1.44 -7.07
N ALA A 33 -8.41 1.40 -7.90
CA ALA A 33 -8.26 1.24 -9.36
C ALA A 33 -7.40 2.36 -9.97
N SER A 34 -7.59 3.62 -9.53
CA SER A 34 -6.77 4.74 -9.97
C SER A 34 -5.35 4.66 -9.42
N VAL A 35 -5.18 4.16 -8.19
CA VAL A 35 -3.87 4.03 -7.54
C VAL A 35 -2.97 3.03 -8.26
N VAL A 36 -3.53 1.92 -8.74
CA VAL A 36 -2.76 0.87 -9.42
C VAL A 36 -2.69 1.04 -10.94
N SER A 37 -3.40 2.01 -11.51
CA SER A 37 -3.50 2.21 -12.97
C SER A 37 -2.11 2.32 -13.61
N GLY A 38 -1.84 1.47 -14.60
CA GLY A 38 -0.56 1.44 -15.32
C GLY A 38 0.63 0.85 -14.55
N CYS A 39 0.42 0.38 -13.32
CA CYS A 39 1.47 -0.28 -12.54
C CYS A 39 1.75 -1.69 -13.09
N GLN A 40 3.02 -2.00 -13.33
CA GLN A 40 3.42 -3.36 -13.73
C GLN A 40 3.76 -4.27 -12.53
N TYR A 41 4.17 -3.68 -11.42
CA TYR A 41 4.59 -4.39 -10.21
C TYR A 41 4.07 -3.62 -8.99
N ILE A 42 3.63 -4.36 -7.97
CA ILE A 42 3.17 -3.76 -6.71
C ILE A 42 3.99 -4.36 -5.58
N LEU A 43 4.59 -3.50 -4.77
CA LEU A 43 5.23 -3.88 -3.50
C LEU A 43 4.30 -3.44 -2.37
N HIS A 44 3.55 -4.38 -1.80
CA HIS A 44 2.65 -4.11 -0.69
C HIS A 44 3.40 -4.19 0.64
N ILE A 45 3.85 -3.01 1.10
CA ILE A 45 4.62 -2.83 2.34
C ILE A 45 3.70 -2.27 3.46
N ALA A 46 2.57 -1.67 3.10
CA ALA A 46 1.70 -0.98 4.04
C ALA A 46 0.91 -1.98 4.91
N SER A 47 1.18 -1.97 6.22
CA SER A 47 0.45 -2.75 7.22
C SER A 47 0.43 -1.97 8.54
N PRO A 48 -0.62 -2.08 9.37
CA PRO A 48 -0.50 -1.70 10.77
C PRO A 48 0.60 -2.54 11.42
N PHE A 49 1.42 -1.90 12.26
CA PHE A 49 2.52 -2.54 12.96
C PHE A 49 2.65 -2.02 14.40
N PRO A 50 1.66 -2.31 15.26
CA PRO A 50 1.73 -1.98 16.68
C PRO A 50 2.70 -2.91 17.42
N ILE A 51 3.10 -2.52 18.63
CA ILE A 51 3.92 -3.37 19.52
C ILE A 51 3.16 -4.65 19.91
N VAL A 52 1.85 -4.52 20.17
CA VAL A 52 0.94 -5.63 20.46
C VAL A 52 -0.21 -5.54 19.47
N ALA A 53 -0.40 -6.60 18.68
CA ALA A 53 -1.51 -6.69 17.74
C ALA A 53 -2.80 -7.06 18.46
N ASP A 54 -3.88 -6.38 18.12
CA ASP A 54 -5.24 -6.72 18.50
C ASP A 54 -6.04 -7.21 17.27
N ALA A 55 -7.28 -7.65 17.49
CA ALA A 55 -8.16 -8.09 16.41
C ALA A 55 -8.34 -7.01 15.33
N LYS A 56 -8.42 -5.74 15.74
CA LYS A 56 -8.56 -4.61 14.81
C LYS A 56 -7.35 -4.45 13.91
N CYS A 57 -6.14 -4.64 14.45
CA CYS A 57 -4.91 -4.63 13.66
C CYS A 57 -4.93 -5.71 12.58
N ILE A 58 -5.39 -6.92 12.92
CA ILE A 58 -5.54 -8.03 11.99
C ILE A 58 -6.56 -7.67 10.91
N ASP A 59 -7.73 -7.15 11.29
CA ASP A 59 -8.77 -6.74 10.35
C ASP A 59 -8.29 -5.68 9.36
N ILE A 60 -7.54 -4.68 9.83
CA ILE A 60 -6.97 -3.63 8.97
C ILE A 60 -5.94 -4.23 8.01
N ALA A 61 -5.03 -5.09 8.51
CA ALA A 61 -4.00 -5.72 7.68
C ALA A 61 -4.62 -6.62 6.60
N VAL A 62 -5.61 -7.43 6.96
CA VAL A 62 -6.31 -8.34 6.05
C VAL A 62 -7.13 -7.54 5.02
N ASN A 63 -8.01 -6.65 5.46
CA ASN A 63 -8.89 -5.92 4.55
C ASN A 63 -8.11 -4.96 3.65
N GLY A 64 -7.09 -4.28 4.20
CA GLY A 64 -6.20 -3.43 3.43
C GLY A 64 -5.47 -4.20 2.33
N THR A 65 -4.88 -5.34 2.67
CA THR A 65 -4.20 -6.21 1.69
C THR A 65 -5.18 -6.70 0.61
N LEU A 66 -6.39 -7.12 1.00
CA LEU A 66 -7.41 -7.56 0.04
C LEU A 66 -7.85 -6.44 -0.91
N ASN A 67 -7.92 -5.19 -0.46
CA ASN A 67 -8.24 -4.06 -1.34
C ASN A 67 -7.19 -3.87 -2.43
N VAL A 68 -5.89 -3.93 -2.06
CA VAL A 68 -4.78 -3.87 -3.01
C VAL A 68 -4.82 -5.04 -3.99
N LEU A 69 -4.98 -6.27 -3.50
CA LEU A 69 -5.01 -7.48 -4.34
C LEU A 69 -6.20 -7.48 -5.31
N ARG A 70 -7.38 -7.02 -4.88
CA ARG A 70 -8.57 -6.89 -5.75
C ARG A 70 -8.42 -5.83 -6.82
N ALA A 71 -7.71 -4.74 -6.54
CA ALA A 71 -7.41 -3.73 -7.55
C ALA A 71 -6.36 -4.23 -8.54
N ALA A 72 -5.28 -4.83 -8.01
CA ALA A 72 -4.22 -5.44 -8.80
C ALA A 72 -4.75 -6.52 -9.76
N SER A 73 -5.68 -7.37 -9.32
CA SER A 73 -6.26 -8.42 -10.17
C SER A 73 -7.14 -7.89 -11.31
N LYS A 74 -7.57 -6.63 -11.24
CA LYS A 74 -8.37 -5.95 -12.27
C LYS A 74 -7.53 -5.09 -13.20
N GLU A 75 -6.29 -4.75 -12.83
CA GLU A 75 -5.38 -3.95 -13.63
C GLU A 75 -4.57 -4.86 -14.59
N PRO A 76 -4.82 -4.83 -15.90
CA PRO A 76 -4.21 -5.77 -16.83
C PRO A 76 -2.69 -5.66 -16.93
N THR A 77 -2.12 -4.50 -16.58
CA THR A 77 -0.67 -4.28 -16.67
C THR A 77 0.12 -4.91 -15.51
N VAL A 78 -0.55 -5.23 -14.39
CA VAL A 78 0.10 -5.82 -13.21
C VAL A 78 0.53 -7.25 -13.50
N LYS A 79 1.84 -7.50 -13.34
CA LYS A 79 2.47 -8.82 -13.56
C LYS A 79 2.75 -9.57 -12.27
N LYS A 80 2.96 -8.85 -11.16
CA LYS A 80 3.31 -9.43 -9.86
C LYS A 80 2.99 -8.47 -8.72
N VAL A 81 2.45 -9.04 -7.65
CA VAL A 81 2.34 -8.38 -6.34
C VAL A 81 3.31 -9.07 -5.39
N VAL A 82 4.17 -8.30 -4.74
CA VAL A 82 5.05 -8.74 -3.65
C VAL A 82 4.42 -8.27 -2.35
N LEU A 83 3.99 -9.22 -1.52
CA LEU A 83 3.46 -8.95 -0.18
C LEU A 83 4.60 -9.05 0.84
N THR A 84 4.91 -7.95 1.52
CA THR A 84 5.90 -7.96 2.61
C THR A 84 5.21 -8.39 3.91
N SER A 85 5.49 -9.62 4.36
CA SER A 85 5.05 -10.12 5.67
C SER A 85 6.13 -9.95 6.73
N SER A 86 5.83 -10.31 7.98
CA SER A 86 6.75 -10.30 9.12
C SER A 86 6.81 -11.67 9.78
N CYS A 87 7.93 -12.00 10.44
CA CYS A 87 7.98 -13.17 11.32
C CYS A 87 6.94 -13.10 12.44
N ALA A 88 6.53 -11.90 12.85
CA ALA A 88 5.47 -11.69 13.83
C ALA A 88 4.08 -12.14 13.34
N ALA A 89 3.91 -12.41 12.04
CA ALA A 89 2.67 -12.95 11.48
C ALA A 89 2.57 -14.48 11.64
N VAL A 90 3.66 -15.15 12.03
CA VAL A 90 3.69 -16.59 12.30
C VAL A 90 3.28 -16.80 13.75
N ASN A 91 1.99 -17.07 13.97
CA ASN A 91 1.44 -17.54 15.25
C ASN A 91 0.97 -18.98 15.12
#